data_AF-A0A1Q2HYI5-F1
#
_entry.id   AF-A0A1Q2HYI5-F1
#
_cell.length_a   1.000
_cell.length_b   1.000
_cell.length_c   1.000
_cell.angle_alpha   90.00
_cell.angle_beta   90.00
_cell.angle_gamma   90.00
#
_symmetry.space_group_name_H-M   'P 1'
#
loop_
_entity.id
_entity.type
_entity.pdbx_description
1 polymer ?
#
loop_
_entity_poly.entity_id
_entity_poly.type
_entity_poly.pdbx_seq_one_letter_code
_entity_poly.pdbx_strand_id
1 'polypeptide(L)'
;MAREQAQPNIGPLGPGNDPVKDPLKSLGSVLTGTLILEAITIFLILLVILKVDDGAMWTTFNWVYITVIGAAHVIMAFLQRIPGAMWINLALQIPLLLGFFIHWSVTAVGVMFAIVWYYIVKLRSEMIQRMRGGYLVTQHIGSSADPAR
;
A
#
# COMPACT_ATOMS: atom_id res chain seq x y z
N MET A 1 -11.45 35.18 -15.70
CA MET A 1 -10.66 34.55 -14.62
C MET A 1 -9.58 33.70 -15.29
N ALA A 2 -8.38 34.28 -15.43
CA ALA A 2 -7.25 33.59 -16.02
C ALA A 2 -6.88 32.42 -15.10
N ARG A 3 -6.85 31.20 -15.65
CA ARG A 3 -6.28 30.05 -14.96
C ARG A 3 -4.81 30.37 -14.79
N GLU A 4 -4.41 30.77 -13.59
CA GLU A 4 -3.02 30.78 -13.18
C GLU A 4 -2.50 29.37 -13.47
N GLN A 5 -1.76 29.25 -14.56
CA GLN A 5 -1.07 28.02 -14.90
C GLN A 5 -0.11 27.83 -13.75
N ALA A 6 -0.46 26.96 -12.80
CA ALA A 6 0.40 26.57 -11.71
C ALA A 6 1.67 26.05 -12.37
N GLN A 7 2.67 26.91 -12.51
CA GLN A 7 4.00 26.51 -12.93
C GLN A 7 4.34 25.34 -12.01
N PRO A 8 4.65 24.16 -12.56
CA PRO A 8 5.10 23.06 -11.73
C PRO A 8 6.22 23.66 -10.89
N ASN A 9 6.08 23.64 -9.58
CA ASN A 9 7.07 24.19 -8.67
C ASN A 9 8.34 23.37 -8.93
N ILE A 10 9.21 23.90 -9.78
CA ILE A 10 10.44 23.26 -10.19
C ILE A 10 11.38 23.38 -9.01
N GLY A 11 12.03 22.29 -8.66
CA GLY A 11 12.97 22.24 -7.57
C GLY A 11 14.09 23.27 -7.74
N PRO A 12 14.73 23.68 -6.63
CA PRO A 12 15.83 24.65 -6.67
C PRO A 12 17.05 24.16 -7.49
N LEU A 13 17.07 22.88 -7.88
CA LEU A 13 18.12 22.26 -8.69
C LEU A 13 17.76 22.17 -10.19
N GLY A 14 16.57 22.65 -10.58
CA GLY A 14 16.06 22.56 -11.94
C GLY A 14 15.12 21.35 -12.15
N PRO A 15 14.78 21.05 -13.42
CA PRO A 15 13.77 20.02 -13.76
C PRO A 15 14.14 18.60 -13.35
N GLY A 16 15.43 18.31 -13.12
CA GLY A 16 15.97 16.98 -12.90
C GLY A 16 15.90 16.07 -14.13
N ASN A 17 16.86 15.16 -14.25
CA ASN A 17 16.82 14.07 -15.24
C ASN A 17 16.06 12.87 -14.70
N ASP A 18 15.88 11.82 -15.51
CA ASP A 18 15.33 10.56 -15.05
C ASP A 18 16.17 9.98 -13.90
N PRO A 19 15.56 9.57 -12.77
CA PRO A 19 16.31 9.06 -11.62
C PRO A 19 17.11 7.81 -11.99
N VAL A 20 18.40 7.80 -11.64
CA VAL A 20 19.30 6.64 -11.85
C VAL A 20 18.77 5.35 -11.21
N LYS A 21 18.05 5.48 -10.08
CA LYS A 21 17.30 4.40 -9.44
C LYS A 21 15.86 4.86 -9.28
N ASP A 22 14.92 4.15 -9.88
CA ASP A 22 13.49 4.45 -9.75
C ASP A 22 12.99 4.10 -8.33
N PRO A 23 12.60 5.09 -7.52
CA PRO A 23 12.10 4.85 -6.17
C PRO A 23 10.74 4.13 -6.17
N LEU A 24 9.93 4.26 -7.22
CA LEU A 24 8.63 3.57 -7.32
C LEU A 24 8.80 2.05 -7.43
N LYS A 25 9.93 1.59 -7.97
CA LYS A 25 10.27 0.16 -8.00
C LYS A 25 10.51 -0.41 -6.60
N SER A 26 11.14 0.35 -5.72
CA SER A 26 11.34 -0.04 -4.32
C SER A 26 10.02 -0.07 -3.55
N LEU A 27 9.06 0.78 -3.90
CA LEU A 27 7.74 0.78 -3.28
C LEU A 27 6.97 -0.53 -3.58
N GLY A 28 7.23 -1.16 -4.74
CA GLY A 28 6.62 -2.44 -5.10
C GLY A 28 6.88 -3.56 -4.10
N SER A 29 8.10 -3.69 -3.57
CA SER A 29 8.41 -4.71 -2.55
C SER A 29 7.74 -4.40 -1.21
N VAL A 30 7.57 -3.13 -0.88
CA VAL A 30 6.82 -2.70 0.31
C VAL A 30 5.35 -3.13 0.18
N LEU A 31 4.72 -2.92 -0.99
CA LEU A 31 3.33 -3.35 -1.23
C LEU A 31 3.14 -4.86 -1.04
N THR A 32 4.02 -5.67 -1.61
CA THR A 32 4.00 -7.13 -1.42
C THR A 32 4.21 -7.51 0.06
N GLY A 33 5.18 -6.88 0.73
CA GLY A 33 5.46 -7.14 2.14
C GLY A 33 4.27 -6.79 3.05
N THR A 34 3.62 -5.66 2.81
CA THR A 34 2.42 -5.23 3.53
C THR A 34 1.28 -6.22 3.35
N LEU A 35 1.02 -6.69 2.13
CA LEU A 35 -0.04 -7.69 1.88
C LEU A 35 0.21 -9.03 2.57
N ILE A 36 1.46 -9.50 2.61
CA ILE A 36 1.79 -10.73 3.31
C ILE A 36 1.62 -10.57 4.82
N LEU A 37 2.09 -9.45 5.39
CA LEU A 37 1.93 -9.16 6.81
C LEU A 37 0.43 -9.05 7.17
N GLU A 38 -0.36 -8.42 6.32
CA GLU A 38 -1.81 -8.34 6.44
C GLU A 38 -2.46 -9.73 6.40
N ALA A 39 -2.09 -10.56 5.43
CA ALA A 39 -2.61 -11.92 5.31
C ALA A 39 -2.29 -12.77 6.54
N ILE A 40 -1.07 -12.70 7.06
CA ILE A 40 -0.68 -13.40 8.30
C ILE A 40 -1.56 -12.91 9.45
N THR A 41 -1.74 -11.59 9.60
CA THR A 41 -2.58 -11.01 10.65
C THR A 41 -4.03 -11.47 10.53
N ILE A 42 -4.57 -11.56 9.31
CA ILE A 42 -5.91 -12.08 9.04
C ILE A 42 -6.00 -13.56 9.44
N PHE A 43 -5.02 -14.39 9.08
CA PHE A 43 -5.01 -15.79 9.49
C PHE A 43 -4.88 -15.97 11.00
N LEU A 44 -4.18 -15.08 11.71
CA LEU A 44 -4.15 -15.10 13.17
C LEU A 44 -5.54 -14.86 13.79
N ILE A 45 -6.47 -14.21 13.08
CA ILE A 45 -7.86 -14.07 13.54
C ILE A 45 -8.55 -15.44 13.63
N LEU A 46 -8.18 -16.43 12.80
CA LEU A 46 -8.70 -17.81 12.95
C LEU A 46 -8.40 -18.35 14.35
N LEU A 47 -7.21 -18.09 14.89
CA LEU A 47 -6.86 -18.48 16.25
C LEU A 47 -7.70 -17.73 17.28
N VAL A 48 -7.95 -16.44 17.05
CA VAL A 48 -8.79 -15.60 17.93
C VAL A 48 -10.21 -16.15 17.99
N ILE A 49 -10.88 -16.36 16.85
CA ILE A 49 -12.27 -16.85 16.84
C ILE A 49 -12.43 -18.29 17.32
N LEU A 50 -11.33 -19.08 17.30
CA LEU A 50 -11.31 -20.45 17.84
C LEU A 50 -11.12 -20.50 19.34
N LYS A 51 -10.29 -19.60 19.89
CA LYS A 51 -9.81 -19.67 21.28
C LYS A 51 -10.49 -18.68 22.23
N VAL A 52 -11.01 -17.58 21.72
CA VAL A 52 -11.73 -16.58 22.51
C VAL A 52 -13.20 -17.00 22.66
N ASP A 53 -13.78 -16.69 23.82
CA ASP A 53 -15.18 -16.98 24.16
C ASP A 53 -15.58 -18.44 23.91
N ASP A 54 -14.71 -19.38 24.27
CA ASP A 54 -14.85 -20.84 24.05
C ASP A 54 -15.19 -21.23 22.59
N GLY A 55 -14.79 -20.40 21.62
CA GLY A 55 -15.02 -20.65 20.20
C GLY A 55 -16.45 -20.40 19.76
N ALA A 56 -17.24 -19.60 20.49
CA ALA A 56 -18.62 -19.27 20.14
C ALA A 56 -18.78 -18.74 18.69
N MET A 57 -17.74 -18.10 18.17
CA MET A 57 -17.70 -17.51 16.83
C MET A 57 -17.03 -18.42 15.77
N TRP A 58 -16.70 -19.67 16.13
CA TRP A 58 -16.17 -20.70 15.24
C TRP A 58 -17.27 -21.36 14.39
N THR A 59 -18.01 -20.54 13.66
CA THR A 59 -19.02 -21.03 12.72
C THR A 59 -18.37 -21.32 11.36
N THR A 60 -18.96 -22.24 10.58
CA THR A 60 -18.46 -22.57 9.24
C THR A 60 -18.32 -21.36 8.34
N PHE A 61 -19.29 -20.45 8.40
CA PHE A 61 -19.26 -19.21 7.63
C PHE A 61 -18.07 -18.32 8.02
N ASN A 62 -17.84 -18.12 9.32
CA ASN A 62 -16.84 -17.19 9.84
C ASN A 62 -15.41 -17.61 9.47
N TRP A 63 -15.03 -18.87 9.74
CA TRP A 63 -13.67 -19.31 9.47
C TRP A 63 -13.40 -19.44 7.96
N VAL A 64 -14.41 -19.85 7.16
CA VAL A 64 -14.29 -19.89 5.69
C VAL A 64 -14.08 -18.48 5.15
N TYR A 65 -14.84 -17.50 5.62
CA TYR A 65 -14.70 -16.11 5.19
C TYR A 65 -13.27 -15.59 5.44
N ILE A 66 -12.78 -15.73 6.67
CA ILE A 66 -11.42 -15.29 7.04
C ILE A 66 -10.37 -16.00 6.18
N THR A 67 -10.56 -17.31 5.94
CA THR A 67 -9.64 -18.10 5.12
C THR A 67 -9.60 -17.62 3.67
N VAL A 68 -10.76 -17.36 3.06
CA VAL A 68 -10.88 -16.85 1.69
C VAL A 68 -10.25 -15.46 1.57
N ILE A 69 -10.53 -14.56 2.51
CA ILE A 69 -9.97 -13.21 2.49
C ILE A 69 -8.45 -13.23 2.70
N GLY A 70 -7.95 -14.00 3.67
CA GLY A 70 -6.51 -14.16 3.89
C GLY A 70 -5.81 -14.74 2.66
N ALA A 71 -6.39 -15.77 2.04
CA ALA A 71 -5.86 -16.36 0.81
C ALA A 71 -5.87 -15.37 -0.37
N ALA A 72 -6.93 -14.55 -0.51
CA ALA A 72 -6.98 -13.51 -1.51
C ALA A 72 -5.84 -12.49 -1.36
N HIS A 73 -5.50 -12.10 -0.13
CA HIS A 73 -4.36 -11.21 0.15
C HIS A 73 -3.03 -11.87 -0.22
N VAL A 74 -2.84 -13.15 0.12
CA VAL A 74 -1.64 -13.90 -0.28
C VAL A 74 -1.50 -13.95 -1.80
N ILE A 75 -2.57 -14.33 -2.51
CA ILE A 75 -2.58 -14.40 -3.97
C ILE A 75 -2.23 -13.02 -4.56
N MET A 76 -2.88 -11.96 -4.06
CA MET A 76 -2.61 -10.60 -4.51
C MET A 76 -1.19 -10.14 -4.23
N ALA A 77 -0.55 -10.61 -3.15
CA ALA A 77 0.84 -10.29 -2.86
C ALA A 77 1.80 -10.76 -3.96
N PHE A 78 1.52 -11.92 -4.58
CA PHE A 78 2.28 -12.44 -5.71
C PHE A 78 1.91 -11.75 -7.04
N LEU A 79 0.68 -11.24 -7.15
CA LEU A 79 0.18 -10.57 -8.35
C LEU A 79 0.39 -9.05 -8.35
N GLN A 80 1.24 -8.49 -7.47
CA GLN A 80 1.47 -7.03 -7.39
C GLN A 80 2.01 -6.37 -8.67
N ARG A 81 2.45 -7.15 -9.67
CA ARG A 81 2.94 -6.63 -10.95
C ARG A 81 1.83 -6.30 -11.96
N ILE A 82 0.57 -6.63 -11.68
CA ILE A 82 -0.54 -6.35 -12.61
C ILE A 82 -0.91 -4.86 -12.61
N PRO A 83 -1.34 -4.32 -13.77
CA PRO A 83 -1.87 -2.96 -13.84
C PRO A 83 -3.11 -2.87 -12.95
N GLY A 84 -3.14 -1.91 -12.02
CA GLY A 84 -4.26 -1.71 -11.11
C GLY A 84 -4.19 -2.48 -9.79
N ALA A 85 -3.09 -3.19 -9.49
CA ALA A 85 -2.91 -3.89 -8.21
C ALA A 85 -3.24 -3.01 -6.99
N MET A 86 -2.84 -1.72 -7.01
CA MET A 86 -3.14 -0.77 -5.93
C MET A 86 -4.65 -0.59 -5.68
N TRP A 87 -5.46 -0.54 -6.73
CA TRP A 87 -6.92 -0.44 -6.61
C TRP A 87 -7.54 -1.71 -6.06
N ILE A 88 -7.01 -2.87 -6.47
CA ILE A 88 -7.45 -4.17 -5.96
C ILE A 88 -7.11 -4.30 -4.46
N ASN A 89 -5.91 -3.89 -4.05
CA ASN A 89 -5.50 -3.90 -2.64
C ASN A 89 -6.43 -3.01 -1.79
N LEU A 90 -6.79 -1.83 -2.29
CA LEU A 90 -7.77 -0.94 -1.64
C LEU A 90 -9.18 -1.57 -1.60
N ALA A 91 -9.60 -2.25 -2.66
CA ALA A 91 -10.88 -2.94 -2.70
C ALA A 91 -10.95 -4.11 -1.70
N LEU A 92 -9.83 -4.82 -1.48
CA LEU A 92 -9.70 -5.86 -0.47
C LEU A 92 -9.86 -5.36 0.98
N GLN A 93 -9.73 -4.05 1.23
CA GLN A 93 -10.01 -3.47 2.55
C GLN A 93 -11.50 -3.44 2.87
N ILE A 94 -12.37 -3.31 1.87
CA ILE A 94 -13.81 -3.23 2.06
C ILE A 94 -14.35 -4.44 2.82
N PRO A 95 -14.08 -5.70 2.40
CA PRO A 95 -14.54 -6.87 3.15
C PRO A 95 -13.92 -6.97 4.56
N LEU A 96 -12.71 -6.45 4.80
CA LEU A 96 -12.13 -6.43 6.14
C LEU A 96 -12.86 -5.45 7.06
N LEU A 97 -13.19 -4.26 6.57
CA LEU A 97 -13.95 -3.26 7.32
C LEU A 97 -15.38 -3.75 7.61
N LEU A 98 -16.00 -4.43 6.64
CA LEU A 98 -17.30 -5.09 6.80
C LEU A 98 -17.24 -6.37 7.65
N GLY A 99 -16.05 -6.82 8.06
CA GLY A 99 -15.85 -8.00 8.91
C GLY A 99 -16.45 -7.89 10.32
N PHE A 100 -17.04 -6.74 10.66
CA PHE A 100 -17.66 -6.48 11.96
C PHE A 100 -18.80 -7.46 12.24
N PHE A 101 -19.53 -7.86 11.20
CA PHE A 101 -20.61 -8.84 11.30
C PHE A 101 -20.11 -10.26 11.63
N ILE A 102 -18.81 -10.51 11.51
CA ILE A 102 -18.19 -11.82 11.77
C ILE A 102 -17.55 -11.83 13.15
N HIS A 103 -16.66 -10.87 13.43
CA HIS A 103 -16.03 -10.69 14.72
C HIS A 103 -15.38 -9.29 14.77
N TRP A 104 -15.47 -8.61 15.91
CA TRP A 104 -14.97 -7.24 16.05
C TRP A 104 -13.46 -7.12 15.74
N SER A 105 -12.68 -8.18 16.02
CA SER A 105 -11.25 -8.21 15.72
C SER A 105 -10.93 -8.12 14.22
N VAL A 106 -11.82 -8.60 13.34
CA VAL A 106 -11.66 -8.48 11.88
C VAL A 106 -11.69 -7.02 11.48
N THR A 107 -12.68 -6.27 11.96
CA THR A 107 -12.77 -4.84 11.68
C THR A 107 -11.64 -4.06 12.33
N ALA A 108 -11.21 -4.43 13.55
CA ALA A 108 -10.06 -3.77 14.18
C ALA A 108 -8.79 -3.91 13.33
N VAL A 109 -8.51 -5.12 12.83
CA VAL A 109 -7.38 -5.38 11.91
C VAL A 109 -7.58 -4.64 10.59
N GLY A 110 -8.78 -4.69 10.02
CA GLY A 110 -9.10 -4.00 8.76
C GLY A 110 -8.92 -2.48 8.85
N VAL A 111 -9.33 -1.85 9.95
CA VAL A 111 -9.13 -0.40 10.17
C VAL A 111 -7.64 -0.08 10.30
N MET A 112 -6.89 -0.87 11.06
CA MET A 112 -5.44 -0.70 11.21
C MET A 112 -4.73 -0.77 9.86
N PHE A 113 -5.03 -1.78 9.04
CA PHE A 113 -4.42 -1.90 7.71
C PHE A 113 -4.93 -0.85 6.74
N ALA A 114 -6.19 -0.42 6.82
CA ALA A 114 -6.71 0.70 6.02
C ALA A 114 -5.90 1.99 6.27
N ILE A 115 -5.50 2.25 7.52
CA ILE A 115 -4.60 3.38 7.86
C ILE A 115 -3.23 3.21 7.20
N VAL A 116 -2.65 2.01 7.26
CA VAL A 116 -1.37 1.70 6.61
C VAL A 116 -1.46 1.90 5.10
N TRP A 117 -2.52 1.39 4.47
CA TRP A 117 -2.77 1.55 3.02
C TRP A 117 -2.96 3.00 2.63
N TYR A 118 -3.73 3.77 3.41
CA TYR A 118 -3.85 5.21 3.22
C TYR A 118 -2.48 5.89 3.24
N TYR A 119 -1.63 5.57 4.22
CA TYR A 119 -0.29 6.14 4.31
C TYR A 119 0.59 5.75 3.12
N ILE A 120 0.56 4.50 2.66
CA ILE A 120 1.29 4.05 1.47
C ILE A 120 0.83 4.79 0.21
N VAL A 121 -0.49 4.94 0.01
CA VAL A 121 -1.07 5.71 -1.12
C VAL A 121 -0.59 7.16 -1.06
N LYS A 122 -0.63 7.76 0.13
CA LYS A 122 -0.20 9.14 0.35
C LYS A 122 1.28 9.32 0.03
N LEU A 123 2.15 8.46 0.56
CA LEU A 123 3.58 8.47 0.26
C LEU A 123 3.86 8.31 -1.24
N ARG A 124 3.17 7.38 -1.91
CA ARG A 124 3.29 7.20 -3.36
C ARG A 124 2.94 8.48 -4.12
N SER A 125 1.83 9.12 -3.74
CA SER A 125 1.37 10.36 -4.37
C SER A 125 2.38 11.49 -4.20
N GLU A 126 2.89 11.66 -2.98
CA GLU A 126 3.90 12.69 -2.69
C GLU A 126 5.21 12.44 -3.42
N MET A 127 5.63 11.18 -3.53
CA MET A 127 6.86 10.82 -4.22
C MET A 127 6.76 11.09 -5.72
N ILE A 128 5.63 10.75 -6.35
CA ILE A 128 5.36 11.09 -7.76
C ILE A 128 5.36 12.60 -7.96
N GLN A 129 4.75 13.36 -7.04
CA GLN A 129 4.73 14.81 -7.11
C GLN A 129 6.13 15.41 -6.99
N ARG A 130 6.97 14.88 -6.09
CA ARG A 130 8.37 15.29 -5.92
C ARG A 130 9.25 14.94 -7.12
N MET A 131 9.04 13.77 -7.74
CA MET A 131 9.73 13.38 -8.97
C MET A 131 9.40 14.30 -10.14
N ARG A 132 8.11 14.66 -10.31
CA ARG A 132 7.66 15.60 -11.36
C ARG A 132 8.25 17.00 -11.21
N GLY A 133 8.53 17.42 -9.97
CA GLY A 133 9.14 18.71 -9.68
C GLY A 133 10.67 18.72 -9.68
N GLY A 134 11.35 17.59 -9.95
CA GLY A 134 12.82 17.57 -9.90
C GLY A 134 13.38 17.78 -8.48
N TYR A 135 12.70 17.30 -7.44
CA TYR A 135 13.17 17.50 -6.07
C TYR A 135 14.14 16.41 -5.57
N LEU A 136 14.36 15.34 -6.34
CA LEU A 136 15.20 14.24 -5.89
C LEU A 136 16.67 14.48 -6.25
N VAL A 137 17.56 14.23 -5.28
CA VAL A 137 19.01 14.30 -5.50
C VAL A 137 19.45 13.34 -6.60
N THR A 138 18.83 12.16 -6.68
CA THR A 138 19.12 11.15 -7.72
C THR A 138 18.78 11.57 -9.14
N GLN A 139 17.95 12.61 -9.32
CA GLN A 139 17.65 13.23 -10.62
C GLN A 139 18.74 14.23 -11.05
N HIS A 140 19.61 14.63 -10.13
CA HIS A 140 20.64 15.66 -10.35
C HIS A 140 22.07 15.10 -10.27
N ILE A 141 22.21 13.77 -10.12
CA ILE A 141 23.52 13.13 -10.18
C ILE A 141 24.08 13.33 -11.60
N GLY A 142 25.14 14.13 -11.70
CA GLY A 142 25.79 14.50 -12.95
C GLY A 142 25.18 15.71 -13.69
N SER A 143 24.20 16.43 -13.13
CA SER A 143 23.47 17.46 -13.89
C SER A 143 24.00 18.89 -13.81
N SER A 144 25.07 19.22 -13.06
CA SER A 144 25.61 20.60 -13.09
C SER A 144 27.02 20.86 -12.51
N ALA A 145 27.79 19.87 -12.05
CA ALA A 145 29.12 20.12 -11.45
C ALA A 145 29.99 18.86 -11.31
N ASP A 146 30.10 18.02 -12.34
CA ASP A 146 31.05 16.90 -12.32
C ASP A 146 32.33 17.27 -13.09
N PRO A 147 33.42 17.73 -12.42
CA PRO A 147 34.69 17.96 -13.08
C PRO A 147 35.44 16.66 -13.46
N ALA A 148 34.87 15.47 -13.18
CA ALA A 148 35.49 14.17 -13.49
C ALA A 148 35.07 13.57 -14.84
N ARG A 149 34.37 14.33 -15.71
CA ARG A 149 34.18 14.02 -17.13
C ARG A 149 34.31 15.24 -18.03
#